data_AF-A0A7J8GNQ2-F1
#
_entry.id   AF-A0A7J8GNQ2-F1
#
_cell.length_a   1.000
_cell.length_b   1.000
_cell.length_c   1.000
_cell.angle_alpha   90.00
_cell.angle_beta   90.00
_cell.angle_gamma   90.00
#
_symmetry.space_group_name_H-M   'P 1'
#
loop_
_entity.id
_entity.type
_entity.pdbx_description
1 polymer ?
#
loop_
_entity_poly.entity_id
_entity_poly.type
_entity_poly.pdbx_seq_one_letter_code
_entity_poly.pdbx_strand_id
1 'polypeptide(L)' 'MKIFYYLLHFLCYVTFILPATCTLVDPDKCSKSYGHCRKRCLKQEKQIDICFSPSKICCIERAFEK' A
#
# COMPACT_ATOMS: atom_id res chain seq x y z
N MET A 1 -9.24 -10.06 -36.12
CA MET A 1 -10.16 -10.45 -35.03
C MET A 1 -9.98 -9.51 -33.83
N LYS A 2 -10.87 -8.54 -33.63
CA LYS A 2 -10.74 -7.52 -32.56
C LYS A 2 -10.89 -8.10 -31.14
N ILE A 3 -11.65 -9.19 -30.99
CA ILE A 3 -11.92 -9.83 -29.69
C ILE A 3 -10.64 -10.34 -29.01
N PHE A 4 -9.74 -10.99 -29.76
CA PHE A 4 -8.48 -11.48 -29.21
C PHE A 4 -7.60 -10.33 -28.69
N TYR A 5 -7.58 -9.18 -29.38
CA TYR A 5 -6.85 -8.00 -28.94
C TYR A 5 -7.39 -7.46 -27.60
N TYR A 6 -8.72 -7.37 -27.44
CA TYR A 6 -9.32 -6.95 -26.18
C TYR A 6 -9.06 -7.94 -25.04
N LEU A 7 -9.12 -9.25 -25.32
CA LEU A 7 -8.80 -10.30 -24.35
C LEU A 7 -7.34 -10.19 -23.89
N LEU A 8 -6.40 -10.02 -24.82
CA LEU A 8 -4.98 -9.89 -24.51
C LEU A 8 -4.70 -8.62 -23.70
N HIS A 9 -5.36 -7.51 -24.04
CA HIS A 9 -5.24 -6.25 -23.30
C HIS A 9 -5.81 -6.36 -21.88
N PHE A 10 -6.94 -7.04 -21.70
CA PHE A 10 -7.52 -7.31 -20.39
C PHE A 10 -6.59 -8.17 -19.53
N LEU A 11 -6.05 -9.25 -20.11
CA LEU A 11 -5.06 -10.11 -19.44
C LEU A 11 -3.85 -9.30 -18.97
N CYS A 12 -3.26 -8.48 -19.83
CA CYS A 12 -2.12 -7.64 -19.47
C CYS A 12 -2.45 -6.63 -18.35
N TYR A 13 -3.65 -6.06 -18.37
CA TYR A 13 -4.09 -5.13 -17.32
C TYR A 13 -4.18 -5.83 -15.96
N VAL A 14 -4.80 -7.01 -15.89
CA VAL A 14 -4.96 -7.76 -14.64
C VAL A 14 -3.64 -8.33 -14.13
N THR A 15 -2.73 -8.76 -15.01
CA THR A 15 -1.46 -9.40 -14.60
C THR A 15 -0.33 -8.43 -14.33
N PHE A 16 -0.29 -7.26 -14.97
CA PHE A 16 0.83 -6.33 -14.84
C PHE A 16 0.45 -5.01 -14.17
N ILE A 17 -0.69 -4.41 -14.54
CA ILE A 17 -1.09 -3.09 -14.03
C ILE A 17 -1.71 -3.23 -12.63
N LEU A 18 -2.61 -4.20 -12.45
CA LEU A 18 -3.29 -4.42 -11.18
C LEU A 18 -2.31 -4.76 -10.03
N PRO A 19 -1.31 -5.64 -10.21
CA PRO A 19 -0.37 -5.96 -9.14
C PRO A 19 0.63 -4.83 -8.86
N ALA A 20 0.93 -3.99 -9.85
CA ALA A 20 1.78 -2.82 -9.67
C ALA A 20 1.07 -1.69 -8.90
N THR A 21 -0.27 -1.61 -8.99
CA THR A 21 -1.09 -0.59 -8.32
C THR A 21 -1.68 -1.06 -7.00
N CYS A 22 -1.97 -2.36 -6.87
CA CYS A 22 -2.17 -3.03 -5.61
C CYS A 22 -0.79 -3.30 -5.00
N THR A 23 -0.14 -2.26 -4.50
CA THR A 23 0.95 -2.43 -3.54
C THR A 23 0.50 -3.48 -2.54
N LEU A 24 1.19 -4.61 -2.48
CA LEU A 24 1.02 -5.63 -1.44
C LEU A 24 1.38 -4.96 -0.11
N VAL A 25 0.47 -4.15 0.41
CA VAL A 25 0.57 -3.56 1.72
C VAL A 25 0.47 -4.73 2.67
N ASP A 26 1.61 -5.16 3.20
CA ASP A 26 1.64 -6.14 4.27
C ASP A 26 0.91 -5.50 5.47
N PRO A 27 -0.33 -5.93 5.78
CA PRO A 27 -1.12 -5.31 6.83
C PRO A 27 -0.45 -5.45 8.19
N ASP A 28 0.40 -6.46 8.36
CA ASP A 28 1.13 -6.71 9.59
C ASP A 28 2.41 -5.89 9.69
N LYS A 29 2.96 -5.38 8.58
CA LYS A 29 4.22 -4.61 8.62
C LYS A 29 4.09 -3.38 9.50
N CYS A 30 2.97 -2.66 9.41
CA CYS A 30 2.70 -1.52 10.28
C CYS A 30 2.62 -1.94 11.77
N SER A 31 1.88 -3.01 12.06
CA SER A 31 1.72 -3.51 13.43
C SER A 31 3.00 -4.09 14.01
N LYS A 32 3.81 -4.78 13.20
CA LYS A 32 5.13 -5.35 13.58
C LYS A 32 6.15 -4.26 13.88
N SER A 33 6.04 -3.12 13.22
CA SER A 33 6.87 -1.93 13.46
C SER A 33 6.38 -1.07 14.63
N TYR A 34 5.45 -1.53 15.47
CA TYR A 34 4.81 -0.73 16.53
C TYR A 34 4.18 0.57 15.98
N GLY A 35 3.77 0.55 14.71
CA GLY A 35 3.15 1.67 14.03
C GLY A 35 1.63 1.68 14.22
N HIS A 36 1.05 2.86 14.06
CA HIS A 36 -0.38 3.11 14.13
C HIS A 36 -0.92 3.64 12.80
N CYS A 37 -2.03 3.05 12.34
CA CYS A 37 -2.73 3.50 11.15
C CYS A 37 -3.57 4.76 11.42
N ARG A 38 -3.20 5.90 10.84
CA ARG A 38 -3.89 7.19 10.98
C ARG A 38 -4.08 7.85 9.62
N LYS A 39 -4.97 8.85 9.52
CA LYS A 39 -5.09 9.65 8.28
C LYS A 39 -3.89 10.59 8.07
N ARG A 40 -3.29 11.05 9.17
CA ARG A 40 -2.12 11.93 9.18
C ARG A 40 -1.31 11.62 10.44
N CYS A 41 0.02 11.56 10.31
CA CYS A 41 0.91 11.37 11.45
C CYS A 41 0.99 12.63 12.31
N LEU A 42 1.19 12.43 13.62
CA LEU A 42 1.48 13.50 14.56
C LEU A 42 2.87 14.12 14.28
N LYS A 43 3.14 15.30 14.83
CA LYS A 43 4.43 16.00 14.61
C LYS A 43 5.64 15.17 15.09
N GLN A 44 5.43 14.35 16.11
CA GLN A 44 6.42 13.46 16.73
C GLN A 44 6.52 12.09 16.04
N GLU A 45 5.63 11.81 15.10
CA GLU A 45 5.58 10.56 14.34
C GLU A 45 6.19 10.75 12.94
N LYS A 46 6.53 9.64 12.29
CA LYS A 46 7.02 9.57 10.90
C LYS A 46 6.16 8.59 10.11
N GLN A 47 5.85 8.95 8.86
CA GLN A 47 5.19 8.03 7.93
C GLN A 47 6.22 7.04 7.39
N ILE A 48 5.93 5.74 7.53
CA ILE A 48 6.81 4.65 7.09
C ILE A 48 6.20 3.77 6.00
N ASP A 49 4.88 3.70 5.95
CA ASP A 49 4.14 2.88 4.99
C ASP A 49 2.70 3.38 4.86
N ILE A 50 1.89 2.68 4.07
CA ILE A 50 0.43 2.81 4.02
C ILE A 50 -0.23 1.65 4.76
N CYS A 51 -1.50 1.80 5.12
CA CYS A 51 -2.27 0.73 5.74
C CYS A 51 -3.21 0.06 4.72
N PHE A 52 -3.86 -1.04 5.12
CA PHE A 52 -4.83 -1.75 4.27
C PHE A 52 -5.92 -0.84 3.69
N SER A 53 -6.30 0.21 4.44
CA SER A 53 -7.13 1.28 3.89
C SER A 53 -6.24 2.31 3.19
N PRO A 54 -6.43 2.57 1.88
CA PRO A 54 -5.61 3.54 1.13
C PRO A 54 -5.74 4.99 1.63
N SER A 55 -6.77 5.26 2.46
CA SER A 55 -6.97 6.55 3.12
C SER A 55 -6.18 6.72 4.42
N LYS A 56 -5.49 5.66 4.89
CA LYS A 56 -4.74 5.63 6.14
C LYS A 56 -3.27 5.32 5.84
N ILE A 57 -2.40 6.05 6.51
CA ILE A 57 -0.95 5.87 6.49
C ILE A 57 -0.48 5.22 7.78
N CYS A 58 0.61 4.49 7.71
CA CYS A 58 1.28 3.91 8.87
C CYS A 58 2.26 4.93 9.47
N CYS A 59 2.03 5.28 10.72
CA CYS A 59 2.82 6.24 11.48
C CYS A 59 3.54 5.54 12.63
N ILE A 60 4.83 5.76 12.79
CA ILE A 60 5.62 5.29 13.94
C ILE A 60 6.12 6.49 14.73
N GLU A 61 6.19 6.42 16.06
CA GLU A 61 6.85 7.47 16.83
C GLU A 61 8.36 7.48 16.51
N ARG A 62 8.95 8.66 16.37
CA ARG A 62 10.39 8.80 16.08
C ARG A 62 11.28 8.16 17.14
N ALA A 63 10.78 7.99 18.37
CA ALA A 63 11.49 7.28 19.44
C ALA A 63 11.74 5.79 19.13
N PHE A 64 10.94 5.20 18.23
CA PHE A 64 11.09 3.80 17.78
C PHE A 64 11.76 3.68 16.41
N GLU A 65 12.25 4.80 15.85
CA GLU A 65 13.06 4.81 14.62
C GLU A 65 14.46 4.29 14.98
N LYS A 66 14.70 2.99 14.74
CA LYS A 66 16.01 2.34 14.87
C LYS A 66 16.95 2.74 13.74
#